data_AF-A0A1H0WYJ8-F1
#
_entry.id   AF-A0A1H0WYJ8-F1
#
_cell.length_a   1.000
_cell.length_b   1.000
_cell.length_c   1.000
_cell.angle_alpha   90.00
_cell.angle_beta   90.00
_cell.angle_gamma   90.00
#
_symmetry.space_group_name_H-M   'P 1'
#
loop_
_entity.id
_entity.type
_entity.pdbx_description
1 polymer ?
#
loop_
_entity_poly.entity_id
_entity_poly.type
_entity_poly.pdbx_seq_one_letter_code
_entity_poly.pdbx_strand_id
1 'polypeptide(L)'
;MSFINLFKTKNFEIGHGLSTRSYGGIIRQLNLEEFWRSLTDKEKNMVRNVCKRSYGLSGFKIDEVDSYESSLTTRREASAFLLGIGIWTFEMERYDLTEKLLLKAIEMSKNLATVHRCYTWLIKIHDKLRLDNHRSVDECISYCKQDIAILPLLFDENEQHNRQHLNLIPFTVLMKIYNELGYEHEYNETENLYQYYKSLI
;
A
#
# COMPACT_ATOMS: atom_id res chain seq x y z
N MET A 1 11.73 17.20 -17.08
CA MET A 1 12.62 16.56 -16.08
C MET A 1 12.05 15.18 -15.78
N SER A 2 12.85 14.12 -15.93
CA SER A 2 12.40 12.72 -15.86
C SER A 2 12.09 12.28 -14.42
N PHE A 3 10.92 11.64 -14.22
CA PHE A 3 10.38 11.14 -12.94
C PHE A 3 11.15 9.95 -12.33
N ILE A 4 12.26 9.51 -12.93
CA ILE A 4 13.02 8.32 -12.51
C ILE A 4 14.01 8.61 -11.35
N ASN A 5 14.20 9.85 -10.93
CA ASN A 5 15.23 10.22 -9.95
C ASN A 5 14.77 10.33 -8.49
N LEU A 6 13.52 9.99 -8.14
CA LEU A 6 13.05 10.13 -6.74
C LEU A 6 13.43 8.94 -5.81
N PHE A 7 14.05 7.88 -6.34
CA PHE A 7 14.36 6.66 -5.55
C PHE A 7 15.83 6.24 -5.64
N LYS A 8 16.77 7.16 -5.44
CA LYS A 8 18.18 6.82 -5.25
C LYS A 8 18.76 7.36 -3.94
N THR A 9 19.08 6.39 -3.09
CA THR A 9 20.18 6.31 -2.11
C THR A 9 20.13 7.20 -0.86
N LYS A 10 19.71 6.59 0.26
CA LYS A 10 20.54 6.59 1.47
C LYS A 10 21.20 5.22 1.60
N ASN A 11 22.46 5.13 1.18
CA ASN A 11 23.33 4.01 1.56
C ASN A 11 23.58 4.14 3.06
N PHE A 12 22.88 3.34 3.87
CA PHE A 12 23.21 3.18 5.27
C PHE A 12 24.33 2.15 5.39
N GLU A 13 25.46 2.58 5.96
CA GLU A 13 26.59 1.73 6.28
C GLU A 13 26.14 0.62 7.24
N ILE A 14 26.32 -0.64 6.80
CA ILE A 14 26.05 -1.82 7.61
C ILE A 14 27.19 -1.95 8.62
N GLY A 15 26.98 -1.41 9.82
CA GLY A 15 27.78 -1.76 10.98
C GLY A 15 27.52 -3.22 11.36
N HIS A 16 28.53 -4.08 11.16
CA HIS A 16 28.55 -5.45 11.67
C HIS A 16 28.67 -5.44 13.21
N GLY A 17 27.56 -5.18 13.89
CA GLY A 17 27.34 -5.55 15.29
C GLY A 17 26.54 -6.84 15.35
N LEU A 18 26.94 -7.78 16.20
CA LEU A 18 26.30 -9.08 16.43
C LEU A 18 24.78 -8.93 16.67
N SER A 19 23.99 -9.08 15.60
CA SER A 19 22.53 -9.04 15.66
C SER A 19 22.02 -10.27 16.41
N THR A 20 21.79 -10.13 17.72
CA THR A 20 20.85 -10.99 18.45
C THR A 20 19.51 -10.87 17.75
N ARG A 21 19.14 -11.87 16.95
CA ARG A 21 17.92 -11.90 16.14
C ARG A 21 16.71 -11.63 17.04
N SER A 22 16.11 -10.45 16.93
CA SER A 22 14.99 -10.05 17.80
C SER A 22 13.63 -10.59 17.34
N TYR A 23 13.52 -11.00 16.07
CA TYR A 23 12.28 -11.46 15.46
C TYR A 23 12.49 -12.74 14.65
N GLY A 24 11.44 -13.56 14.54
CA GLY A 24 11.37 -14.78 13.75
C GLY A 24 10.07 -14.84 12.95
N GLY A 25 9.60 -16.05 12.64
CA GLY A 25 8.32 -16.29 11.95
C GLY A 25 8.19 -15.58 10.60
N ILE A 26 6.96 -15.12 10.31
CA ILE A 26 6.60 -14.44 9.05
C ILE A 26 7.35 -13.11 8.91
N ILE A 27 7.50 -12.35 10.00
CA ILE A 27 8.17 -11.04 9.95
C ILE A 27 9.60 -11.19 9.43
N ARG A 28 10.34 -12.16 9.97
CA ARG A 28 11.69 -12.43 9.51
C ARG A 28 11.73 -13.06 8.12
N GLN A 29 10.84 -14.00 7.83
CA GLN A 29 10.79 -14.63 6.51
C GLN A 29 10.62 -13.60 5.37
N LEU A 30 9.86 -12.54 5.63
CA LEU A 30 9.55 -11.49 4.67
C LEU A 30 10.50 -10.28 4.74
N ASN A 31 11.56 -10.34 5.54
CA ASN A 31 12.51 -9.25 5.79
C ASN A 31 11.82 -7.95 6.27
N LEU A 32 10.86 -8.07 7.19
CA LEU A 32 10.06 -6.96 7.71
C LEU A 32 10.54 -6.45 9.07
N GLU A 33 11.69 -6.89 9.57
CA GLU A 33 12.13 -6.61 10.95
C GLU A 33 12.26 -5.10 11.25
N GLU A 34 12.79 -4.31 10.32
CA GLU A 34 12.93 -2.87 10.51
C GLU A 34 11.55 -2.17 10.55
N PHE A 35 10.69 -2.49 9.59
CA PHE A 35 9.31 -2.00 9.58
C PHE A 35 8.56 -2.44 10.84
N TRP A 36 8.76 -3.67 11.29
CA TRP A 36 8.12 -4.19 12.49
C TRP A 36 8.56 -3.42 13.74
N ARG A 37 9.83 -3.01 13.83
CA ARG A 37 10.32 -2.16 14.94
C ARG A 37 9.67 -0.78 14.96
N SER A 38 9.28 -0.23 13.81
CA SER A 38 8.65 1.09 13.74
C SER A 38 7.18 1.08 14.20
N LEU A 39 6.55 -0.10 14.29
CA LEU A 39 5.21 -0.27 14.82
C LEU A 39 5.19 -0.23 16.35
N THR A 40 4.16 0.40 16.90
CA THR A 40 3.82 0.31 18.33
C THR A 40 3.35 -1.09 18.68
N ASP A 41 3.41 -1.47 19.96
CA ASP A 41 2.97 -2.80 20.39
C ASP A 41 1.47 -3.03 20.16
N LYS A 42 0.66 -1.96 20.23
CA LYS A 42 -0.77 -1.99 19.85
C LYS A 42 -0.94 -2.35 18.38
N GLU A 43 -0.17 -1.72 17.49
CA GLU A 43 -0.19 -2.00 16.05
C GLU A 43 0.30 -3.41 15.74
N LYS A 44 1.41 -3.84 16.36
CA LYS A 44 1.91 -5.22 16.23
C LYS A 44 0.85 -6.24 16.64
N ASN A 45 0.22 -6.05 17.80
CA ASN A 45 -0.86 -6.93 18.28
C ASN A 45 -2.05 -6.95 17.31
N MET A 46 -2.37 -5.83 16.68
CA MET A 46 -3.39 -5.79 15.63
C MET A 46 -3.00 -6.63 14.41
N VAL A 47 -1.79 -6.46 13.89
CA VAL A 47 -1.29 -7.27 12.77
C VAL A 47 -1.32 -8.75 13.13
N ARG A 48 -0.85 -9.13 14.32
CA ARG A 48 -0.89 -10.53 14.77
C ARG A 48 -2.31 -11.10 14.83
N ASN A 49 -3.28 -10.32 15.32
CA ASN A 49 -4.68 -10.72 15.36
C ASN A 49 -5.27 -10.92 13.96
N VAL A 50 -4.98 -10.01 13.02
CA VAL A 50 -5.39 -10.13 11.62
C VAL A 50 -4.77 -11.37 10.98
N CYS A 51 -3.49 -11.64 11.24
CA CYS A 51 -2.82 -12.87 10.77
C CYS A 51 -3.55 -14.11 11.32
N LYS A 52 -3.78 -14.19 12.62
CA LYS A 52 -4.48 -15.32 13.25
C LYS A 52 -5.83 -15.59 12.58
N ARG A 53 -6.62 -14.54 12.34
CA ARG A 53 -7.91 -14.64 11.65
C ARG A 53 -7.77 -15.10 10.19
N SER A 54 -6.75 -14.60 9.49
CA SER A 54 -6.53 -14.90 8.07
C SER A 54 -6.02 -16.32 7.82
N TYR A 55 -5.21 -16.87 8.72
CA TYR A 55 -4.67 -18.22 8.56
C TYR A 55 -5.64 -19.30 9.05
N GLY A 56 -6.53 -19.02 10.01
CA GLY A 56 -7.60 -19.94 10.41
C GLY A 56 -7.12 -21.31 10.90
N LEU A 57 -5.82 -21.45 11.19
CA LEU A 57 -5.20 -22.72 11.57
C LEU A 57 -5.49 -23.00 13.04
N SER A 58 -6.10 -24.15 13.32
CA SER A 58 -6.16 -24.70 14.67
C SER A 58 -4.74 -24.83 15.22
N GLY A 59 -4.46 -24.24 16.38
CA GLY A 59 -3.13 -24.24 16.99
C GLY A 59 -2.24 -23.02 16.68
N PHE A 60 -2.68 -22.07 15.83
CA PHE A 60 -1.94 -20.82 15.59
C PHE A 60 -1.84 -19.97 16.86
N LYS A 61 -0.62 -19.77 17.37
CA LYS A 61 -0.38 -18.84 18.48
C LYS A 61 -0.12 -17.45 17.92
N ILE A 62 -0.74 -16.45 18.52
CA ILE A 62 -0.67 -15.07 18.02
C ILE A 62 0.77 -14.54 17.92
N ASP A 63 1.63 -14.96 18.85
CA ASP A 63 3.03 -14.54 18.93
C ASP A 63 3.92 -15.26 17.90
N GLU A 64 3.45 -16.33 17.24
CA GLU A 64 4.23 -17.02 16.21
C GLU A 64 4.44 -16.18 14.94
N VAL A 65 3.72 -15.07 14.79
CA VAL A 65 3.92 -14.15 13.65
C VAL A 65 5.34 -13.58 13.64
N ASP A 66 5.89 -13.26 14.81
CA ASP A 66 7.17 -12.55 14.95
C ASP A 66 8.09 -13.08 16.05
N SER A 67 7.67 -14.08 16.83
CA SER A 67 8.52 -14.74 17.83
C SER A 67 9.80 -15.29 17.21
N TYR A 68 10.92 -15.09 17.91
CA TYR A 68 12.25 -15.53 17.49
C TYR A 68 12.32 -17.03 17.17
N GLU A 69 11.62 -17.85 17.96
CA GLU A 69 11.61 -19.31 17.83
C GLU A 69 10.57 -19.82 16.82
N SER A 70 9.77 -18.93 16.24
CA SER A 70 8.70 -19.32 15.34
C SER A 70 9.23 -19.85 14.01
N SER A 71 8.72 -21.02 13.62
CA SER A 71 8.88 -21.61 12.29
C SER A 71 7.71 -21.31 11.36
N LEU A 72 6.80 -20.41 11.74
CA LEU A 72 5.65 -20.05 10.93
C LEU A 72 6.11 -19.36 9.64
N THR A 73 5.55 -19.78 8.51
CA THR A 73 5.87 -19.23 7.20
C THR A 73 4.63 -18.95 6.38
N THR A 74 4.79 -18.14 5.35
CA THR A 74 3.78 -17.86 4.34
C THR A 74 4.34 -18.07 2.94
N ARG A 75 3.44 -18.33 1.98
CA ARG A 75 3.75 -18.35 0.55
C ARG A 75 3.60 -16.99 -0.12
N ARG A 76 3.06 -15.99 0.60
CA ARG A 76 2.87 -14.64 0.07
C ARG A 76 4.20 -13.90 0.04
N GLU A 77 4.38 -13.07 -0.97
CA GLU A 77 5.43 -12.04 -0.95
C GLU A 77 5.11 -10.96 0.09
N ALA A 78 6.12 -10.19 0.48
CA ALA A 78 6.01 -9.18 1.53
C ALA A 78 4.95 -8.11 1.22
N SER A 79 4.93 -7.57 0.00
CA SER A 79 3.94 -6.59 -0.47
C SER A 79 2.51 -7.14 -0.41
N ALA A 80 2.28 -8.36 -0.91
CA ALA A 80 0.97 -8.99 -0.87
C ALA A 80 0.52 -9.36 0.55
N PHE A 81 1.46 -9.73 1.42
CA PHE A 81 1.19 -9.92 2.84
C PHE A 81 0.73 -8.62 3.50
N LEU A 82 1.52 -7.54 3.37
CA LEU A 82 1.22 -6.23 3.94
C LEU A 82 -0.09 -5.64 3.40
N LEU A 83 -0.33 -5.70 2.08
CA LEU A 83 -1.61 -5.29 1.47
C LEU A 83 -2.78 -6.07 2.09
N GLY A 84 -2.65 -7.39 2.23
CA GLY A 84 -3.69 -8.23 2.84
C GLY A 84 -4.02 -7.81 4.28
N ILE A 85 -3.01 -7.50 5.08
CA ILE A 85 -3.22 -6.98 6.45
C ILE A 85 -3.83 -5.58 6.41
N GLY A 86 -3.35 -4.70 5.54
CA GLY A 86 -3.84 -3.33 5.38
C GLY A 86 -5.33 -3.26 5.06
N ILE A 87 -5.82 -4.15 4.19
CA ILE A 87 -7.26 -4.23 3.88
C ILE A 87 -8.07 -4.57 5.13
N TRP A 88 -7.64 -5.55 5.92
CA TRP A 88 -8.33 -5.87 7.17
C TRP A 88 -8.29 -4.74 8.19
N THR A 89 -7.17 -4.03 8.31
CA THR A 89 -7.08 -2.88 9.23
C THR A 89 -7.92 -1.70 8.74
N PHE A 90 -8.14 -1.55 7.43
CA PHE A 90 -9.09 -0.59 6.87
C PHE A 90 -10.52 -0.88 7.32
N GLU A 91 -10.95 -2.14 7.20
CA GLU A 91 -12.29 -2.58 7.65
C GLU A 91 -12.49 -2.44 9.17
N MET A 92 -11.39 -2.40 9.93
CA MET A 92 -11.40 -2.12 11.37
C MET A 92 -11.30 -0.61 11.70
N GLU A 93 -11.37 0.26 10.69
CA GLU A 93 -11.27 1.73 10.80
C GLU A 93 -9.96 2.19 11.46
N ARG A 94 -8.86 1.49 11.17
CA ARG A 94 -7.54 1.78 11.74
C ARG A 94 -6.65 2.38 10.66
N TYR A 95 -7.07 3.55 10.20
CA TYR A 95 -6.52 4.18 9.00
C TYR A 95 -5.03 4.51 9.10
N ASP A 96 -4.54 4.96 10.26
CA ASP A 96 -3.09 5.22 10.46
C ASP A 96 -2.24 3.96 10.24
N LEU A 97 -2.67 2.82 10.80
CA LEU A 97 -1.95 1.55 10.63
C LEU A 97 -2.09 1.05 9.19
N THR A 98 -3.28 1.17 8.61
CA THR A 98 -3.51 0.81 7.21
C THR A 98 -2.57 1.57 6.28
N GLU A 99 -2.46 2.88 6.45
CA GLU A 99 -1.57 3.71 5.63
C GLU A 99 -0.11 3.24 5.75
N LYS A 100 0.40 3.04 6.96
CA LYS A 100 1.77 2.52 7.18
C LYS A 100 2.01 1.19 6.45
N LEU A 101 1.04 0.27 6.52
CA LEU A 101 1.13 -1.05 5.88
C LEU A 101 1.12 -0.93 4.35
N LEU A 102 0.24 -0.09 3.80
CA LEU A 102 0.12 0.09 2.34
C LEU A 102 1.33 0.81 1.75
N LEU A 103 1.85 1.85 2.42
CA LEU A 103 3.06 2.54 1.99
C LEU A 103 4.26 1.59 2.00
N LYS A 104 4.40 0.75 3.03
CA LYS A 104 5.47 -0.26 3.05
C LYS A 104 5.26 -1.32 1.97
N ALA A 105 4.02 -1.70 1.69
CA ALA A 105 3.71 -2.64 0.61
C ALA A 105 4.14 -2.08 -0.76
N ILE A 106 3.90 -0.79 -1.01
CA ILE A 106 4.33 -0.09 -2.24
C ILE A 106 5.86 -0.11 -2.35
N GLU A 107 6.57 0.26 -1.27
CA GLU A 107 8.04 0.29 -1.24
C GLU A 107 8.66 -1.07 -1.60
N MET A 108 8.02 -2.17 -1.18
CA MET A 108 8.53 -3.52 -1.39
C MET A 108 8.05 -4.19 -2.68
N SER A 109 7.02 -3.64 -3.34
CA SER A 109 6.39 -4.33 -4.47
C SER A 109 7.14 -4.09 -5.77
N LYS A 110 7.31 -5.16 -6.55
CA LYS A 110 7.71 -5.10 -7.96
C LYS A 110 6.54 -5.29 -8.92
N ASN A 111 5.34 -5.47 -8.37
CA ASN A 111 4.15 -5.81 -9.12
C ASN A 111 3.24 -4.58 -9.18
N LEU A 112 3.11 -3.98 -10.37
CA LEU A 112 2.34 -2.74 -10.54
C LEU A 112 0.87 -2.92 -10.17
N ALA A 113 0.27 -4.09 -10.37
CA ALA A 113 -1.09 -4.35 -9.94
C ALA A 113 -1.23 -4.32 -8.40
N THR A 114 -0.19 -4.74 -7.66
CA THR A 114 -0.18 -4.62 -6.19
C THR A 114 -0.02 -3.16 -5.77
N VAL A 115 0.86 -2.40 -6.43
CA VAL A 115 1.03 -0.96 -6.18
C VAL A 115 -0.28 -0.21 -6.43
N HIS A 116 -0.93 -0.46 -7.57
CA HIS A 116 -2.22 0.13 -7.94
C HIS A 116 -3.31 -0.15 -6.91
N ARG A 117 -3.38 -1.41 -6.42
CA ARG A 117 -4.31 -1.77 -5.34
C ARG A 117 -3.98 -1.04 -4.03
N CYS A 118 -2.71 -0.85 -3.69
CA CYS A 118 -2.34 -0.09 -2.50
C CYS A 118 -2.79 1.37 -2.60
N TYR A 119 -2.53 2.04 -3.74
CA TYR A 119 -3.01 3.40 -3.97
C TYR A 119 -4.53 3.49 -3.93
N THR A 120 -5.26 2.55 -4.53
CA THR A 120 -6.73 2.51 -4.45
C THR A 120 -7.21 2.57 -2.99
N TRP A 121 -6.56 1.86 -2.07
CA TRP A 121 -6.93 1.89 -0.65
C TRP A 121 -6.48 3.16 0.06
N LEU A 122 -5.29 3.69 -0.24
CA LEU A 122 -4.83 4.99 0.28
C LEU A 122 -5.77 6.12 -0.13
N ILE A 123 -6.21 6.16 -1.39
CA ILE A 123 -7.18 7.12 -1.91
C ILE A 123 -8.50 7.01 -1.15
N LYS A 124 -9.01 5.78 -0.91
CA LYS A 124 -10.23 5.57 -0.11
C LYS A 124 -10.12 6.07 1.33
N ILE A 125 -8.96 5.93 1.97
CA ILE A 125 -8.73 6.44 3.33
C ILE A 125 -8.84 7.96 3.30
N HIS A 126 -8.10 8.60 2.40
CA HIS A 126 -7.98 10.05 2.39
C HIS A 126 -9.22 10.76 1.82
N ASP A 127 -9.95 10.15 0.88
CA ASP A 127 -11.26 10.67 0.44
C ASP A 127 -12.31 10.61 1.56
N LYS A 128 -12.19 9.67 2.50
CA LYS A 128 -13.05 9.66 3.70
C LYS A 128 -12.64 10.72 4.71
N LEU A 129 -11.34 10.84 4.98
CA LEU A 129 -10.82 11.73 6.03
C LEU A 129 -10.78 13.21 5.64
N ARG A 130 -10.81 13.53 4.35
CA ARG A 130 -10.67 14.91 3.85
C ARG A 130 -11.74 15.89 4.33
N LEU A 131 -12.91 15.39 4.76
CA LEU A 131 -13.96 16.26 5.32
C LEU A 131 -13.56 16.87 6.67
N ASP A 132 -12.74 16.14 7.44
CA ASP A 132 -12.33 16.52 8.79
C ASP A 132 -10.85 16.94 8.87
N ASN A 133 -10.06 16.67 7.81
CA ASN A 133 -8.62 16.91 7.79
C ASN A 133 -8.15 17.44 6.43
N HIS A 134 -7.81 18.74 6.37
CA HIS A 134 -7.28 19.36 5.15
C HIS A 134 -6.03 18.67 4.60
N ARG A 135 -5.16 18.12 5.46
CA ARG A 135 -3.97 17.39 5.02
C ARG A 135 -4.32 16.15 4.20
N SER A 136 -5.45 15.52 4.50
CA SER A 136 -5.94 14.37 3.73
C SER A 136 -6.38 14.76 2.31
N VAL A 137 -6.70 16.02 2.03
CA VAL A 137 -6.95 16.48 0.65
C VAL A 137 -5.68 16.37 -0.19
N ASP A 138 -4.57 16.92 0.32
CA ASP A 138 -3.29 16.92 -0.39
C ASP A 138 -2.74 15.49 -0.58
N GLU A 139 -2.84 14.66 0.46
CA GLU A 139 -2.44 13.25 0.40
C GLU A 139 -3.32 12.48 -0.60
N CYS A 140 -4.64 12.72 -0.64
CA CYS A 140 -5.53 12.11 -1.63
C CYS A 140 -5.14 12.50 -3.06
N ILE A 141 -4.93 13.80 -3.33
CA ILE A 141 -4.49 14.28 -4.65
C ILE A 141 -3.16 13.62 -5.04
N SER A 142 -2.19 13.57 -4.10
CA SER A 142 -0.88 12.97 -4.34
C SER A 142 -1.01 11.49 -4.72
N TYR A 143 -1.77 10.71 -3.96
CA TYR A 143 -1.95 9.29 -4.25
C TYR A 143 -2.71 9.06 -5.56
N CYS A 144 -3.73 9.87 -5.88
CA CYS A 144 -4.40 9.81 -7.18
C CYS A 144 -3.41 10.03 -8.33
N LYS A 145 -2.58 11.07 -8.25
CA LYS A 145 -1.56 11.37 -9.28
C LYS A 145 -0.53 10.26 -9.43
N GLN A 146 -0.06 9.70 -8.32
CA GLN A 146 0.91 8.60 -8.32
C GLN A 146 0.31 7.32 -8.94
N ASP A 147 -0.95 7.02 -8.66
CA ASP A 147 -1.64 5.86 -9.26
C ASP A 147 -1.88 6.06 -10.76
N ILE A 148 -2.32 7.26 -11.18
CA ILE A 148 -2.49 7.59 -12.59
C ILE A 148 -1.17 7.47 -13.35
N ALA A 149 -0.05 7.89 -12.74
CA ALA A 149 1.26 7.86 -13.38
C ALA A 149 1.76 6.43 -13.69
N ILE A 150 1.30 5.41 -12.98
CA ILE A 150 1.68 4.01 -13.24
C ILE A 150 0.75 3.31 -14.23
N LEU A 151 -0.39 3.91 -14.59
CA LEU A 151 -1.37 3.29 -15.49
C LEU A 151 -0.79 2.90 -16.87
N PRO A 152 0.02 3.72 -17.58
CA PRO A 152 0.55 3.30 -18.88
C PRO A 152 1.28 1.96 -18.80
N LEU A 153 2.16 1.82 -17.80
CA LEU A 153 2.94 0.60 -17.57
C LEU A 153 2.04 -0.58 -17.17
N LEU A 154 1.00 -0.31 -16.39
CA LEU A 154 0.06 -1.33 -15.95
C LEU A 154 -0.85 -1.83 -17.09
N PHE A 155 -1.21 -0.96 -18.03
CA PHE A 155 -1.92 -1.35 -19.26
C PHE A 155 -1.05 -2.26 -20.13
N ASP A 156 0.22 -1.89 -20.36
CA ASP A 156 1.17 -2.71 -21.11
C ASP A 156 1.32 -4.12 -20.50
N GLU A 157 1.42 -4.23 -19.17
CA GLU A 157 1.46 -5.52 -18.46
C GLU A 157 0.15 -6.31 -18.57
N ASN A 158 -1.00 -5.64 -18.52
CA ASN A 158 -2.30 -6.30 -18.57
C ASN A 158 -2.66 -6.82 -19.97
N GLU A 159 -2.29 -6.11 -21.03
CA GLU A 159 -2.43 -6.58 -22.41
C GLU A 159 -1.64 -7.88 -22.63
N GLN A 160 -0.40 -7.94 -22.13
CA GLN A 160 0.44 -9.14 -22.21
C GLN A 160 -0.16 -10.35 -21.47
N HIS A 161 -0.97 -10.10 -20.44
CA HIS A 161 -1.53 -11.14 -19.56
C HIS A 161 -3.04 -11.35 -19.70
N ASN A 162 -3.69 -10.72 -20.70
CA ASN A 162 -5.13 -10.78 -20.96
C ASN A 162 -6.00 -10.50 -19.72
N ARG A 163 -5.67 -9.45 -18.95
CA ARG A 163 -6.40 -9.03 -17.76
C ARG A 163 -7.27 -7.82 -18.08
N GLN A 164 -8.57 -7.88 -17.75
CA GLN A 164 -9.56 -6.89 -18.21
C GLN A 164 -10.09 -5.93 -17.14
N HIS A 165 -9.49 -5.87 -15.95
CA HIS A 165 -10.06 -5.08 -14.85
C HIS A 165 -9.02 -4.12 -14.28
N LEU A 166 -9.14 -2.86 -14.70
CA LEU A 166 -8.45 -1.72 -14.11
C LEU A 166 -9.43 -0.82 -13.39
N ASN A 167 -9.04 -0.40 -12.20
CA ASN A 167 -9.86 0.45 -11.37
C ASN A 167 -9.52 1.91 -11.64
N LEU A 168 -10.45 2.66 -12.22
CA LEU A 168 -10.25 4.07 -12.56
C LEU A 168 -10.74 5.04 -11.47
N ILE A 169 -10.93 4.57 -10.23
CA ILE A 169 -11.26 5.41 -9.05
C ILE A 169 -10.36 6.65 -8.88
N PRO A 170 -9.03 6.61 -9.13
CA PRO A 170 -8.19 7.80 -8.97
C PRO A 170 -8.70 9.01 -9.74
N PHE A 171 -9.20 8.80 -10.97
CA PHE A 171 -9.74 9.88 -11.79
C PHE A 171 -11.01 10.46 -11.20
N THR A 172 -11.95 9.61 -10.78
CA THR A 172 -13.25 10.07 -10.27
C THR A 172 -13.08 10.86 -8.97
N VAL A 173 -12.19 10.41 -8.08
CA VAL A 173 -11.88 11.11 -6.84
C VAL A 173 -11.12 12.41 -7.12
N LEU A 174 -10.14 12.40 -8.03
CA LEU A 174 -9.36 13.59 -8.35
C LEU A 174 -10.21 14.69 -9.00
N MET A 175 -11.08 14.33 -9.96
CA MET A 175 -12.05 15.26 -10.56
C MET A 175 -12.99 15.85 -9.51
N LYS A 176 -13.51 15.03 -8.59
CA LYS A 176 -14.37 15.50 -7.49
C LYS A 176 -13.65 16.55 -6.64
N ILE A 177 -12.41 16.29 -6.25
CA ILE A 177 -11.61 17.21 -5.43
C ILE A 177 -11.33 18.51 -6.20
N TYR A 178 -10.91 18.44 -7.47
CA TYR A 178 -10.64 19.64 -8.26
C TYR A 178 -11.88 20.51 -8.47
N ASN A 179 -13.04 19.89 -8.72
CA ASN A 179 -14.29 20.62 -8.82
C ASN A 179 -14.65 21.33 -7.51
N GLU A 180 -14.48 20.66 -6.36
CA GLU A 180 -14.72 21.26 -5.04
C GLU A 180 -13.75 22.40 -4.70
N LEU A 181 -12.51 22.35 -5.19
CA LEU A 181 -11.51 23.40 -5.02
C LEU A 181 -11.62 24.54 -6.06
N GLY A 182 -12.46 24.39 -7.08
CA GLY A 182 -12.57 25.36 -8.19
C GLY A 182 -11.40 25.32 -9.19
N TYR A 183 -10.68 24.20 -9.27
CA TYR A 183 -9.56 23.99 -10.19
C TYR A 183 -10.07 23.44 -11.53
N GLU A 184 -10.74 24.29 -12.30
CA GLU A 184 -11.43 23.92 -13.55
C GLU A 184 -10.48 23.40 -14.64
N HIS A 185 -9.27 23.96 -14.74
CA HIS A 185 -8.30 23.52 -15.73
C HIS A 185 -7.84 22.08 -15.45
N GLU A 186 -7.43 21.80 -14.22
CA GLU A 186 -6.97 20.48 -13.78
C GLU A 186 -8.09 19.44 -13.80
N TYR A 187 -9.34 19.86 -13.53
CA TYR A 187 -10.53 19.03 -13.72
C TYR A 187 -10.63 18.54 -15.17
N ASN A 188 -10.61 19.47 -16.13
CA ASN A 188 -10.77 19.16 -17.55
C ASN A 188 -9.61 18.29 -18.08
N GLU A 189 -8.38 18.55 -17.64
CA GLU A 189 -7.24 17.68 -17.98
C GLU A 189 -7.43 16.26 -17.45
N THR A 190 -7.90 16.12 -16.21
CA THR A 190 -8.15 14.82 -15.58
C THR A 190 -9.29 14.08 -16.28
N GLU A 191 -10.36 14.78 -16.67
CA GLU A 191 -11.49 14.20 -17.40
C GLU A 191 -11.07 13.68 -18.78
N ASN A 192 -10.30 14.47 -19.54
CA ASN A 192 -9.79 14.04 -20.84
C ASN A 192 -8.93 12.77 -20.72
N LEU A 193 -8.05 12.72 -19.72
CA LEU A 193 -7.21 11.56 -19.46
C LEU A 193 -8.04 10.34 -19.02
N TYR A 194 -9.08 10.55 -18.21
CA TYR A 194 -10.02 9.50 -17.81
C TYR A 194 -10.74 8.90 -19.01
N GLN A 195 -11.26 9.73 -19.93
CA GLN A 195 -11.92 9.24 -21.15
C GLN A 195 -10.97 8.45 -22.04
N TYR A 196 -9.71 8.89 -22.16
CA TYR A 196 -8.68 8.14 -22.87
C TYR A 196 -8.51 6.73 -22.29
N TYR A 197 -8.21 6.59 -21.00
CA TYR A 197 -8.02 5.26 -20.40
C TYR A 197 -9.28 4.40 -20.40
N LYS A 198 -10.45 5.02 -20.22
CA LYS A 198 -11.73 4.31 -20.31
C LYS A 198 -11.96 3.72 -21.70
N SER A 199 -11.45 4.35 -22.76
CA SER A 199 -11.56 3.83 -24.13
C SER A 199 -10.66 2.61 -24.41
N LEU A 200 -9.70 2.31 -23.52
CA LEU A 200 -8.77 1.18 -23.64
C LEU A 200 -9.27 -0.10 -22.94
N ILE A 201 -10.40 -0.05 -22.24
CA ILE A 201 -11.00 -1.16 -21.47
C ILE A 201 -12.31 -1.59 -22.14
#